data_AF-A0A819G2D5-F1
#
_entry.id   AF-A0A819G2D5-F1
#
_cell.length_a   1.000
_cell.length_b   1.000
_cell.length_c   1.000
_cell.angle_alpha   90.00
_cell.angle_beta   90.00
_cell.angle_gamma   90.00
#
_symmetry.space_group_name_H-M   'P 1'
#
loop_
_entity.id
_entity.type
_entity.pdbx_description
1 polymer ?
#
loop_
_entity_poly.entity_id
_entity_poly.type
_entity_poly.pdbx_seq_one_letter_code
_entity_poly.pdbx_strand_id
1 'polypeptide(L)'
;MNHLIGPDTDLNTVKGPFDFCPVNIEIRLFQDGQRSSYVITSINGQSLGTEHLQGIRSPIVRINFPDGAIRHAANIPNNATHYCWLNSVNIAQSDIAKNASKNEMAMLLHGGLAYFNQDESQTYNLIQINRFRLIETGCLWLKGRKPWRSEYTQSLRNEGRLASVQHTHLWDKGVRYVAFLNSGEEFVSANDPTNSKYIATEYWAFLYLFNDDTSPNPRDCFYEVSPVPFGEQPTE
;
A
#
# COMPACT_ATOMS: atom_id res chain seq x y z
N MET A 1 11.88 -20.42 5.03
CA MET A 1 10.73 -20.11 5.92
C MET A 1 9.88 -19.04 5.27
N ASN A 2 8.71 -19.43 4.76
CA ASN A 2 7.73 -18.58 4.10
C ASN A 2 6.57 -18.36 5.07
N HIS A 3 6.68 -17.39 5.97
CA HIS A 3 5.55 -16.90 6.76
C HIS A 3 5.10 -15.57 6.17
N LEU A 4 4.65 -15.59 4.92
CA LEU A 4 3.67 -14.61 4.46
C LEU A 4 2.32 -15.21 4.83
N ILE A 5 1.44 -14.40 5.41
CA ILE A 5 0.02 -14.66 5.74
C ILE A 5 -0.47 -15.94 5.06
N GLY A 6 -0.25 -17.08 5.73
CA GLY A 6 -0.61 -18.39 5.20
C GLY A 6 -2.14 -18.52 5.19
N PRO A 7 -2.68 -19.50 4.43
CA PRO A 7 -4.12 -19.72 4.28
C PRO A 7 -4.86 -19.95 5.62
N ASP A 8 -4.16 -20.25 6.72
CA ASP A 8 -4.75 -20.46 8.05
C ASP A 8 -4.49 -19.33 9.03
N THR A 9 -3.86 -18.23 8.58
CA THR A 9 -3.66 -17.07 9.45
C THR A 9 -4.98 -16.36 9.60
N ASP A 10 -5.59 -16.46 10.77
CA ASP A 10 -6.66 -15.55 11.15
C ASP A 10 -6.10 -14.13 10.98
N LEU A 11 -6.76 -13.28 10.19
CA LEU A 11 -6.31 -11.90 10.00
C LEU A 11 -6.26 -11.14 11.34
N ASN A 12 -6.96 -11.63 12.37
CA ASN A 12 -6.86 -11.14 13.75
C ASN A 12 -5.53 -11.51 14.46
N THR A 13 -4.75 -12.44 13.90
CA THR A 13 -3.50 -12.98 14.47
C THR A 13 -2.23 -12.50 13.78
N VAL A 14 -2.34 -11.70 12.71
CA VAL A 14 -1.17 -11.06 12.09
C VAL A 14 -0.70 -9.90 13.00
N LYS A 15 -0.07 -10.27 14.12
CA LYS A 15 0.65 -9.38 15.03
C LYS A 15 2.12 -9.70 14.87
N GLY A 16 2.84 -8.87 14.14
CA GLY A 16 4.27 -9.06 13.96
C GLY A 16 4.92 -7.79 13.49
N PRO A 17 6.15 -7.52 13.92
CA PRO A 17 6.88 -6.39 13.42
C PRO A 17 7.16 -6.58 11.92
N PHE A 18 7.05 -5.49 11.18
CA PHE A 18 7.53 -5.43 9.81
C PHE A 18 8.42 -4.21 9.62
N ASP A 19 9.15 -4.26 8.52
CA ASP A 19 9.95 -3.17 8.02
C ASP A 19 9.77 -3.05 6.51
N PHE A 20 10.25 -1.95 6.00
CA PHE A 20 10.27 -1.56 4.62
C PHE A 20 11.68 -1.75 4.08
N CYS A 21 11.89 -2.65 3.13
CA CYS A 21 13.20 -2.83 2.52
C CYS A 21 13.24 -2.30 1.07
N PRO A 22 14.33 -1.61 0.67
CA PRO A 22 14.48 -1.11 -0.69
C PRO A 22 14.44 -2.23 -1.72
N VAL A 23 13.94 -1.91 -2.92
CA VAL A 23 14.00 -2.76 -4.12
C VAL A 23 14.57 -1.97 -5.30
N ASN A 24 15.17 -2.68 -6.25
CA ASN A 24 15.73 -2.04 -7.45
C ASN A 24 14.73 -2.12 -8.62
N ILE A 25 13.71 -1.26 -8.56
CA ILE A 25 12.65 -1.15 -9.56
C ILE A 25 12.49 0.31 -9.96
N GLU A 26 12.48 0.57 -11.26
CA GLU A 26 12.12 1.88 -11.81
C GLU A 26 10.68 1.86 -12.32
N ILE A 27 9.99 2.98 -12.12
CA ILE A 27 8.61 3.16 -12.56
C ILE A 27 8.42 4.46 -13.31
N ARG A 28 7.36 4.52 -14.12
CA ARG A 28 6.77 5.75 -14.64
C ARG A 28 5.36 5.90 -14.11
N LEU A 29 5.01 7.13 -13.75
CA LEU A 29 3.70 7.48 -13.21
C LEU A 29 2.78 7.93 -14.35
N PHE A 30 1.52 7.50 -14.27
CA PHE A 30 0.48 7.88 -15.21
C PHE A 30 -0.77 8.33 -14.47
N GLN A 31 -1.47 9.28 -15.05
CA GLN A 31 -2.77 9.75 -14.60
C GLN A 31 -3.69 9.72 -15.83
N ASP A 32 -4.72 8.87 -15.78
CA ASP A 32 -5.76 8.82 -16.82
C ASP A 32 -7.11 9.10 -16.17
N GLY A 33 -7.60 10.34 -16.35
CA GLY A 33 -8.74 10.86 -15.61
C GLY A 33 -8.53 10.76 -14.09
N GLN A 34 -9.40 10.02 -13.43
CA GLN A 34 -9.33 9.77 -11.98
C GLN A 34 -8.38 8.62 -11.61
N ARG A 35 -8.00 7.77 -12.58
CA ARG A 35 -7.19 6.58 -12.29
C ARG A 35 -5.71 6.94 -12.22
N SER A 36 -5.15 6.80 -11.03
CA SER A 36 -3.71 6.88 -10.80
C SER A 36 -3.06 5.52 -11.02
N SER A 37 -2.17 5.41 -12.00
CA SER A 37 -1.47 4.16 -12.33
C SER A 37 0.03 4.36 -12.43
N TYR A 38 0.75 3.25 -12.55
CA TYR A 38 2.18 3.23 -12.79
C TYR A 38 2.54 2.07 -13.72
N VAL A 39 3.65 2.21 -14.42
CA VAL A 39 4.27 1.14 -15.22
C VAL A 39 5.66 0.92 -14.71
N ILE A 40 6.03 -0.35 -14.53
CA ILE A 40 7.42 -0.73 -14.24
C ILE A 40 8.21 -0.68 -15.55
N THR A 41 9.33 0.04 -15.54
CA THR A 41 10.17 0.21 -16.73
C THR A 41 11.45 -0.60 -16.68
N SER A 42 11.97 -0.87 -15.48
CA SER A 42 13.14 -1.72 -15.31
C SER A 42 13.12 -2.45 -13.97
N ILE A 43 13.80 -3.58 -13.94
CA ILE A 43 14.07 -4.37 -12.73
C ILE A 43 15.56 -4.70 -12.73
N ASN A 44 16.25 -4.40 -11.63
CA ASN A 44 17.71 -4.59 -11.52
C ASN A 44 18.50 -3.92 -12.67
N GLY A 45 18.05 -2.74 -13.12
CA GLY A 45 18.63 -2.01 -14.25
C GLY A 45 18.39 -2.64 -15.62
N GLN A 46 17.68 -3.76 -15.71
CA GLN A 46 17.27 -4.36 -16.98
C GLN A 46 15.93 -3.78 -17.42
N SER A 47 15.93 -3.11 -18.57
CA SER A 47 14.72 -2.57 -19.19
C SER A 47 13.76 -3.70 -19.58
N LEU A 48 12.47 -3.50 -19.31
CA LEU A 48 11.41 -4.45 -19.70
C LEU A 48 10.98 -4.29 -21.17
N GLY A 49 11.58 -3.35 -21.91
CA GLY A 49 11.26 -3.11 -23.31
C GLY A 49 9.82 -2.63 -23.50
N THR A 50 9.06 -3.33 -24.34
CA THR A 50 7.63 -3.07 -24.60
C THR A 50 6.69 -3.82 -23.66
N GLU A 51 7.23 -4.75 -22.85
CA GLU A 51 6.44 -5.40 -21.81
C GLU A 51 6.28 -4.42 -20.65
N HIS A 52 5.03 -4.12 -20.32
CA HIS A 52 4.70 -3.15 -19.29
C HIS A 52 3.88 -3.84 -18.20
N LEU A 53 4.51 -4.08 -17.05
CA LEU A 53 3.77 -4.41 -15.85
C LEU A 53 3.12 -3.14 -15.32
N GLN A 54 1.81 -3.03 -15.53
CA GLN A 54 1.02 -1.89 -15.08
C GLN A 54 0.28 -2.22 -13.79
N GLY A 55 0.31 -1.28 -12.85
CA GLY A 55 -0.42 -1.36 -11.58
C GLY A 55 -1.20 -0.09 -11.28
N ILE A 56 -2.08 -0.18 -10.30
CA ILE A 56 -2.78 0.98 -9.71
C ILE A 56 -1.96 1.48 -8.52
N ARG A 57 -1.87 2.79 -8.34
CA ARG A 57 -1.26 3.39 -7.15
C ARG A 57 -2.28 4.20 -6.35
N SER A 58 -1.99 4.42 -5.07
CA SER A 58 -2.67 5.45 -4.30
C SER A 58 -2.31 6.86 -4.81
N PRO A 59 -3.04 7.90 -4.38
CA PRO A 59 -2.61 9.28 -4.56
C PRO A 59 -1.19 9.50 -4.01
N ILE A 60 -0.44 10.39 -4.67
CA ILE A 60 0.84 10.87 -4.15
C ILE A 60 0.54 11.94 -3.11
N VAL A 61 1.01 11.72 -1.89
CA VAL A 61 0.73 12.61 -0.76
C VAL A 61 2.04 13.07 -0.13
N ARG A 62 1.99 14.27 0.47
CA ARG A 62 3.14 14.81 1.20
C ARG A 62 3.43 13.99 2.44
N ILE A 63 4.71 13.78 2.72
CA ILE A 63 5.17 13.23 3.99
C ILE A 63 5.01 14.32 5.04
N ASN A 64 4.06 14.13 5.96
CA ASN A 64 3.79 15.07 7.06
C ASN A 64 4.40 14.60 8.39
N PHE A 65 5.20 13.54 8.38
CA PHE A 65 5.92 13.10 9.57
C PHE A 65 7.15 13.98 9.76
N PRO A 66 7.32 14.64 10.92
CA PRO A 66 8.55 15.36 11.21
C PRO A 66 9.75 14.40 11.14
N ASP A 67 10.92 14.93 10.77
CA ASP A 67 12.16 14.16 10.83
C ASP A 67 12.35 13.58 12.23
N GLY A 68 12.56 12.26 12.33
CA GLY A 68 12.60 11.56 13.62
C GLY A 68 12.34 10.06 13.56
N ALA A 69 11.93 9.50 14.71
CA ALA A 69 11.80 8.07 14.94
C ALA A 69 10.84 7.36 13.97
N ILE A 70 9.79 8.03 13.51
CA ILE A 70 8.79 7.46 12.57
C ILE A 70 9.39 7.27 11.18
N ARG A 71 10.12 8.27 10.65
CA ARG A 71 10.79 8.14 9.35
C ARG A 71 11.81 7.01 9.38
N HIS A 72 12.60 6.92 10.46
CA HIS A 72 13.54 5.83 10.65
C HIS A 72 12.83 4.48 10.76
N ALA A 73 11.76 4.40 11.56
CA ALA A 73 10.97 3.19 11.73
C ALA A 73 10.33 2.69 10.42
N ALA A 74 9.90 3.61 9.56
CA ALA A 74 9.31 3.25 8.28
C ALA A 74 10.32 3.23 7.13
N ASN A 75 11.62 3.30 7.43
CA ASN A 75 12.71 3.37 6.45
C ASN A 75 12.43 4.40 5.33
N ILE A 76 11.88 5.55 5.71
CA ILE A 76 11.59 6.66 4.80
C ILE A 76 12.91 7.37 4.49
N PRO A 77 13.32 7.48 3.20
CA PRO A 77 14.53 8.22 2.85
C PRO A 77 14.47 9.67 3.35
N ASN A 78 15.58 10.20 3.86
CA ASN A 78 15.63 11.55 4.45
C ASN A 78 15.23 12.66 3.46
N ASN A 79 15.60 12.51 2.18
CA ASN A 79 15.27 13.45 1.12
C ASN A 79 13.89 13.21 0.48
N ALA A 80 13.12 12.23 0.96
CA ALA A 80 11.75 12.03 0.49
C ALA A 80 10.83 13.15 1.00
N THR A 81 10.04 13.72 0.09
CA THR A 81 9.02 14.73 0.42
C THR A 81 7.61 14.20 0.20
N HIS A 82 7.47 13.15 -0.63
CA HIS A 82 6.18 12.56 -1.00
C HIS A 82 6.26 11.03 -1.03
N TYR A 83 5.11 10.39 -0.97
CA TYR A 83 5.00 8.94 -1.13
C TYR A 83 3.67 8.53 -1.76
N CYS A 84 3.62 7.31 -2.30
CA CYS A 84 2.37 6.61 -2.60
C CYS A 84 2.55 5.09 -2.43
N TRP A 85 1.44 4.38 -2.27
CA TRP A 85 1.39 2.93 -2.34
C TRP A 85 1.21 2.45 -3.77
N LEU A 86 2.02 1.49 -4.17
CA LEU A 86 1.93 0.76 -5.42
C LEU A 86 1.23 -0.58 -5.14
N ASN A 87 0.08 -0.85 -5.75
CA ASN A 87 -0.58 -2.15 -5.61
C ASN A 87 0.13 -3.22 -6.43
N SER A 88 -0.06 -4.49 -6.09
CA SER A 88 0.47 -5.62 -6.85
C SER A 88 0.12 -5.56 -8.34
N VAL A 89 1.02 -6.07 -9.18
CA VAL A 89 0.81 -6.21 -10.63
C VAL A 89 0.50 -7.66 -10.99
N ASN A 90 -0.22 -7.88 -12.08
CA ASN A 90 -0.40 -9.23 -12.60
C ASN A 90 0.88 -9.69 -13.31
N ILE A 91 1.55 -10.70 -12.74
CA ILE A 91 2.79 -11.27 -13.27
C ILE A 91 2.59 -12.60 -14.00
N ALA A 92 1.35 -13.09 -14.15
CA ALA A 92 1.07 -14.45 -14.64
C ALA A 92 1.57 -14.74 -16.07
N GLN A 93 1.98 -13.70 -16.81
CA GLN A 93 2.42 -13.79 -18.19
C GLN A 93 3.81 -13.18 -18.45
N SER A 94 4.56 -12.79 -17.41
CA SER A 94 5.84 -12.11 -17.61
C SER A 94 7.04 -13.01 -17.34
N ASP A 95 7.91 -13.14 -18.34
CA ASP A 95 9.25 -13.73 -18.18
C ASP A 95 10.13 -12.90 -17.23
N ILE A 96 9.69 -11.69 -16.92
CA ILE A 96 10.28 -10.71 -16.01
C ILE A 96 10.54 -11.28 -14.60
N ALA A 97 9.72 -12.24 -14.16
CA ALA A 97 9.93 -12.92 -12.88
C ALA A 97 11.28 -13.65 -12.78
N LYS A 98 11.91 -14.00 -13.91
CA LYS A 98 13.18 -14.76 -13.94
C LYS A 98 14.38 -13.95 -13.43
N ASN A 99 14.37 -12.62 -13.61
CA ASN A 99 15.51 -11.75 -13.25
C ASN A 99 15.26 -10.91 -12.00
N ALA A 100 14.05 -10.98 -11.44
CA ALA A 100 13.70 -10.33 -10.19
C ALA A 100 14.27 -11.11 -9.01
N SER A 101 14.93 -10.41 -8.07
CA SER A 101 15.30 -10.99 -6.78
C SER A 101 14.04 -11.30 -5.97
N LYS A 102 14.20 -12.05 -4.88
CA LYS A 102 13.12 -12.32 -3.94
C LYS A 102 12.42 -11.04 -3.43
N ASN A 103 13.17 -9.95 -3.27
CA ASN A 103 12.61 -8.69 -2.77
C ASN A 103 11.80 -7.98 -3.86
N GLU A 104 12.30 -7.92 -5.09
CA GLU A 104 11.53 -7.38 -6.22
C GLU A 104 10.27 -8.20 -6.44
N MET A 105 10.37 -9.54 -6.46
CA MET A 105 9.19 -10.41 -6.60
C MET A 105 8.15 -10.16 -5.51
N ALA A 106 8.58 -9.95 -4.26
CA ALA A 106 7.66 -9.60 -3.17
C ALA A 106 6.96 -8.24 -3.41
N MET A 107 7.68 -7.25 -3.93
CA MET A 107 7.07 -5.97 -4.33
C MET A 107 6.04 -6.17 -5.44
N LEU A 108 6.36 -6.95 -6.49
CA LEU A 108 5.44 -7.20 -7.60
C LEU A 108 4.15 -7.89 -7.15
N LEU A 109 4.27 -8.85 -6.22
CA LEU A 109 3.17 -9.68 -5.73
C LEU A 109 2.32 -9.02 -4.66
N HIS A 110 2.90 -8.14 -3.84
CA HIS A 110 2.23 -7.59 -2.66
C HIS A 110 2.11 -6.06 -2.66
N GLY A 111 2.81 -5.38 -3.56
CA GLY A 111 2.91 -3.93 -3.57
C GLY A 111 4.07 -3.38 -2.74
N GLY A 112 4.18 -2.05 -2.70
CA GLY A 112 5.22 -1.34 -1.98
C GLY A 112 4.97 0.16 -1.86
N LEU A 113 5.65 0.81 -0.93
CA LEU A 113 5.69 2.27 -0.82
C LEU A 113 6.76 2.84 -1.75
N ALA A 114 6.36 3.69 -2.69
CA ALA A 114 7.27 4.50 -3.48
C ALA A 114 7.45 5.87 -2.81
N TYR A 115 8.70 6.30 -2.68
CA TYR A 115 9.09 7.59 -2.13
C TYR A 115 9.65 8.48 -3.22
N PHE A 116 9.28 9.75 -3.18
CA PHE A 116 9.64 10.73 -4.20
C PHE A 116 10.22 11.99 -3.57
N ASN A 117 11.09 12.65 -4.32
CA ASN A 117 11.41 14.05 -4.13
C ASN A 117 10.67 14.86 -5.20
N GLN A 118 9.91 15.87 -4.79
CA GLN A 118 9.33 16.83 -5.70
C GLN A 118 10.32 17.97 -5.95
N ASP A 119 10.71 18.20 -7.20
CA ASP A 119 11.58 19.30 -7.56
C ASP A 119 10.83 20.63 -7.73
N GLU A 120 11.56 21.70 -8.03
CA GLU A 120 11.02 23.05 -8.22
C GLU A 120 9.98 23.12 -9.36
N SER A 121 10.07 22.23 -10.36
CA SER A 121 9.12 22.12 -11.46
C SER A 121 7.83 21.38 -11.11
N GLN A 122 7.67 20.99 -9.83
CA GLN A 122 6.59 20.14 -9.34
C GLN A 122 6.64 18.70 -9.87
N THR A 123 7.77 18.27 -10.43
CA THR A 123 7.95 16.91 -10.95
C THR A 123 8.36 15.97 -9.82
N TYR A 124 7.73 14.79 -9.76
CA TYR A 124 8.05 13.75 -8.78
C TYR A 124 9.15 12.84 -9.29
N ASN A 125 10.32 12.92 -8.65
CA ASN A 125 11.47 12.07 -8.94
C ASN A 125 11.49 10.90 -7.95
N LEU A 126 11.47 9.67 -8.47
CA LEU A 126 11.53 8.46 -7.64
C LEU A 126 12.87 8.40 -6.91
N ILE A 127 12.83 8.21 -5.59
CA ILE A 127 14.03 8.01 -4.76
C ILE A 127 14.22 6.53 -4.48
N GLN A 128 13.16 5.89 -3.98
CA GLN A 128 13.23 4.53 -3.45
C GLN A 128 11.84 3.91 -3.48
N ILE A 129 11.79 2.60 -3.70
CA ILE A 129 10.60 1.79 -3.45
C ILE A 129 10.93 0.84 -2.32
N ASN A 130 10.08 0.82 -1.29
CA ASN A 130 10.17 -0.14 -0.21
C ASN A 130 9.01 -1.13 -0.27
N ARG A 131 9.32 -2.42 -0.09
CA ARG A 131 8.29 -3.46 0.05
C ARG A 131 8.06 -3.83 1.50
N PHE A 132 6.86 -4.32 1.81
CA PHE A 132 6.55 -4.88 3.13
C PHE A 132 7.38 -6.13 3.41
N ARG A 133 8.05 -6.16 4.55
CA ARG A 133 8.80 -7.31 5.04
C ARG A 133 8.44 -7.61 6.48
N LEU A 134 7.82 -8.76 6.72
CA LEU A 134 7.77 -9.35 8.05
C LEU A 134 9.19 -9.66 8.51
N ILE A 135 9.57 -9.15 9.66
CA ILE A 135 10.87 -9.39 10.28
C ILE A 135 10.68 -9.79 11.75
N GLU A 136 11.69 -10.44 12.32
CA GLU A 136 11.63 -10.88 13.72
C GLU A 136 11.73 -9.69 14.70
N THR A 137 12.37 -8.60 14.28
CA THR A 137 12.61 -7.38 15.06
C THR A 137 12.30 -6.17 14.21
N GLY A 138 11.30 -5.35 14.51
CA GLY A 138 10.93 -4.24 13.65
C GLY A 138 10.07 -3.19 14.33
N CYS A 139 9.77 -2.14 13.58
CA CYS A 139 9.33 -0.86 14.10
C CYS A 139 8.00 -0.38 13.50
N LEU A 140 7.37 -1.19 12.65
CA LEU A 140 6.01 -0.97 12.19
C LEU A 140 5.12 -2.18 12.52
N TRP A 141 3.88 -1.89 12.91
CA TRP A 141 2.91 -2.87 13.38
C TRP A 141 1.55 -2.63 12.76
N LEU A 142 0.79 -3.69 12.51
CA LEU A 142 -0.63 -3.57 12.17
C LEU A 142 -1.42 -3.57 13.48
N LYS A 143 -2.20 -2.52 13.71
CA LYS A 143 -3.16 -2.49 14.82
C LYS A 143 -4.30 -3.48 14.56
N GLY A 144 -5.10 -3.72 15.59
CA GLY A 144 -6.27 -4.59 15.50
C GLY A 144 -7.26 -4.15 14.41
N ARG A 145 -8.05 -5.13 13.93
CA ARG A 145 -9.09 -4.94 12.92
C ARG A 145 -10.06 -3.83 13.33
N LYS A 146 -10.25 -2.84 12.46
CA LYS A 146 -11.29 -1.80 12.61
C LYS A 146 -12.37 -1.93 11.52
N PRO A 147 -13.66 -1.76 11.85
CA PRO A 147 -14.73 -1.85 10.86
C PRO A 147 -14.63 -0.70 9.85
N TRP A 148 -14.84 -1.00 8.57
CA TRP A 148 -14.94 0.02 7.53
C TRP A 148 -16.37 0.56 7.40
N ARG A 149 -16.49 1.84 7.07
CA ARG A 149 -17.75 2.55 6.86
C ARG A 149 -18.08 2.56 5.37
N SER A 150 -19.08 1.78 4.97
CA SER A 150 -19.42 1.50 3.56
C SER A 150 -19.77 2.75 2.75
N GLU A 151 -20.25 3.81 3.38
CA GLU A 151 -20.62 5.07 2.72
C GLU A 151 -19.44 5.76 2.02
N TYR A 152 -18.19 5.42 2.36
CA TYR A 152 -16.99 5.97 1.72
C TYR A 152 -16.44 5.09 0.59
N THR A 153 -16.93 3.85 0.44
CA THR A 153 -16.44 2.91 -0.58
C THR A 153 -16.61 3.45 -2.01
N GLN A 154 -17.72 4.14 -2.28
CA GLN A 154 -17.98 4.69 -3.61
C GLN A 154 -17.00 5.81 -3.99
N SER A 155 -16.56 6.64 -3.04
CA SER A 155 -15.54 7.68 -3.30
C SER A 155 -14.21 7.02 -3.71
N LEU A 156 -13.74 6.04 -2.94
CA LEU A 156 -12.53 5.27 -3.29
C LEU A 156 -12.63 4.60 -4.67
N ARG A 157 -13.80 4.08 -5.02
CA ARG A 157 -14.05 3.48 -6.34
C ARG A 157 -13.99 4.52 -7.45
N ASN A 158 -14.64 5.67 -7.27
CA ASN A 158 -14.66 6.77 -8.25
C ASN A 158 -13.26 7.37 -8.46
N GLU A 159 -12.43 7.39 -7.41
CA GLU A 159 -11.02 7.78 -7.45
C GLU A 159 -10.12 6.68 -8.05
N GLY A 160 -10.67 5.54 -8.45
CA GLY A 160 -9.91 4.43 -9.04
C GLY A 160 -8.89 3.79 -8.09
N ARG A 161 -9.10 3.90 -6.77
CA ARG A 161 -8.14 3.45 -5.74
C ARG A 161 -8.32 2.01 -5.29
N LEU A 162 -9.46 1.39 -5.61
CA LEU A 162 -9.73 -0.01 -5.30
C LEU A 162 -8.97 -0.91 -6.27
N ALA A 163 -7.95 -1.63 -5.76
CA ALA A 163 -7.23 -2.63 -6.51
C ALA A 163 -7.88 -4.01 -6.30
N SER A 164 -8.15 -4.73 -7.39
CA SER A 164 -8.68 -6.09 -7.31
C SER A 164 -7.61 -7.05 -6.77
N VAL A 165 -8.00 -7.88 -5.81
CA VAL A 165 -7.13 -8.89 -5.22
C VAL A 165 -6.72 -9.91 -6.28
N GLN A 166 -5.42 -10.02 -6.54
CA GLN A 166 -4.86 -11.05 -7.41
C GLN A 166 -4.39 -12.29 -6.63
N HIS A 167 -4.26 -12.18 -5.31
CA HIS A 167 -3.68 -13.23 -4.48
C HIS A 167 -4.76 -14.24 -4.08
N THR A 168 -4.63 -15.49 -4.55
CA THR A 168 -5.62 -16.55 -4.33
C THR A 168 -5.95 -16.74 -2.86
N HIS A 169 -4.96 -16.70 -1.95
CA HIS A 169 -5.25 -16.85 -0.51
C HIS A 169 -6.15 -15.75 0.07
N LEU A 170 -6.03 -14.49 -0.40
CA LEU A 170 -6.94 -13.42 0.04
C LEU A 170 -8.31 -13.57 -0.62
N TRP A 171 -8.33 -13.98 -1.89
CA TRP A 171 -9.54 -14.25 -2.64
C TRP A 171 -10.38 -15.37 -2.00
N ASP A 172 -9.74 -16.46 -1.58
CA ASP A 172 -10.34 -17.61 -0.91
C ASP A 172 -10.92 -17.24 0.46
N LYS A 173 -10.33 -16.23 1.13
CA LYS A 173 -10.89 -15.64 2.34
C LYS A 173 -12.05 -14.69 2.08
N GLY A 174 -12.40 -14.44 0.81
CA GLY A 174 -13.50 -13.60 0.39
C GLY A 174 -13.13 -12.13 0.18
N VAL A 175 -11.84 -11.76 0.24
CA VAL A 175 -11.43 -10.39 -0.11
C VAL A 175 -11.53 -10.22 -1.62
N ARG A 176 -12.10 -9.10 -2.08
CA ARG A 176 -12.27 -8.77 -3.50
C ARG A 176 -11.45 -7.57 -3.90
N TYR A 177 -11.40 -6.56 -3.03
CA TYR A 177 -10.61 -5.36 -3.26
C TYR A 177 -9.76 -5.00 -2.05
N VAL A 178 -8.65 -4.34 -2.33
CA VAL A 178 -7.80 -3.69 -1.36
C VAL A 178 -7.59 -2.23 -1.72
N ALA A 179 -7.37 -1.39 -0.72
CA ALA A 179 -6.91 -0.02 -0.92
C ALA A 179 -5.95 0.38 0.20
N PHE A 180 -5.04 1.30 -0.13
CA PHE A 180 -4.18 1.93 0.85
C PHE A 180 -4.77 3.29 1.23
N LEU A 181 -4.92 3.52 2.53
CA LEU A 181 -5.41 4.78 3.10
C LEU A 181 -4.21 5.60 3.58
N ASN A 182 -4.19 6.87 3.18
CA ASN A 182 -3.09 7.78 3.51
C ASN A 182 -3.23 8.35 4.93
N SER A 183 -2.13 8.89 5.45
CA SER A 183 -2.09 9.59 6.73
C SER A 183 -2.91 10.86 6.73
N GLY A 184 -3.80 10.95 7.73
CA GLY A 184 -4.70 12.07 7.92
C GLY A 184 -5.73 12.22 6.79
N GLU A 185 -5.92 11.19 5.98
CA GLU A 185 -6.84 11.25 4.85
C GLU A 185 -8.29 11.44 5.30
N GLU A 186 -8.92 12.49 4.79
CA GLU A 186 -10.32 12.81 5.05
C GLU A 186 -11.22 12.20 3.96
N PHE A 187 -12.16 11.36 4.38
CA PHE A 187 -13.23 10.87 3.52
C PHE A 187 -14.49 11.69 3.72
N VAL A 188 -15.17 11.99 2.62
CA VAL A 188 -16.44 12.73 2.59
C VAL A 188 -17.52 11.77 2.09
N SER A 189 -18.61 11.64 2.84
CA SER A 189 -19.72 10.79 2.43
C SER A 189 -20.40 11.37 1.19
N ALA A 190 -20.70 10.53 0.21
CA ALA A 190 -21.50 10.94 -0.94
C ALA A 190 -22.93 11.34 -0.52
N ASN A 191 -23.43 10.79 0.59
CA ASN A 191 -24.78 11.02 1.07
C ASN A 191 -24.90 12.26 1.97
N ASP A 192 -23.79 12.70 2.58
CA ASP A 192 -23.74 13.90 3.44
C ASP A 192 -22.37 14.60 3.30
N PRO A 193 -22.18 15.38 2.22
CA PRO A 193 -20.90 15.99 1.92
C PRO A 193 -20.49 17.11 2.90
N THR A 194 -21.44 17.65 3.66
CA THR A 194 -21.22 18.85 4.49
C THR A 194 -20.91 18.52 5.95
N ASN A 195 -21.34 17.36 6.47
CA ASN A 195 -21.24 17.07 7.90
C ASN A 195 -20.50 15.79 8.31
N SER A 196 -19.96 14.99 7.37
CA SER A 196 -19.39 13.68 7.71
C SER A 196 -17.95 13.47 7.22
N LYS A 197 -17.03 14.33 7.67
CA LYS A 197 -15.60 14.06 7.53
C LYS A 197 -15.22 12.86 8.40
N TYR A 198 -14.59 11.87 7.78
CA TYR A 198 -14.04 10.72 8.47
C TYR A 198 -12.55 10.59 8.19
N ILE A 199 -11.74 10.69 9.24
CA ILE A 199 -10.31 10.38 9.18
C ILE A 199 -10.16 8.94 9.66
N ALA A 200 -9.81 8.04 8.74
CA ALA A 200 -9.74 6.62 9.05
C ALA A 200 -8.51 6.27 9.91
N THR A 201 -7.39 6.98 9.72
CA THR A 201 -6.11 6.66 10.36
C THR A 201 -5.24 7.91 10.50
N GLU A 202 -4.48 7.99 11.59
CA GLU A 202 -3.43 9.01 11.79
C GLU A 202 -2.21 8.73 10.88
N TYR A 203 -1.88 7.47 10.66
CA TYR A 203 -0.73 7.00 9.88
C TYR A 203 -1.22 6.34 8.58
N TRP A 204 -0.87 5.09 8.31
CA TRP A 204 -1.37 4.40 7.12
C TRP A 204 -2.41 3.38 7.49
N ALA A 205 -3.17 2.88 6.52
CA ALA A 205 -3.97 1.68 6.73
C ALA A 205 -4.16 0.88 5.45
N PHE A 206 -4.35 -0.44 5.62
CA PHE A 206 -4.79 -1.33 4.56
C PHE A 206 -6.28 -1.60 4.72
N LEU A 207 -7.07 -1.17 3.75
CA LEU A 207 -8.49 -1.47 3.62
C LEU A 207 -8.67 -2.79 2.85
N TYR A 208 -9.57 -3.64 3.35
CA TYR A 208 -9.99 -4.89 2.73
C TYR A 208 -11.52 -4.87 2.57
N LEU A 209 -11.98 -5.08 1.34
CA LEU A 209 -13.40 -5.16 1.01
C LEU A 209 -13.77 -6.57 0.56
N PHE A 210 -14.91 -7.06 1.04
CA PHE A 210 -15.36 -8.45 0.86
C PHE A 210 -16.52 -8.61 -0.13
N ASN A 211 -16.96 -7.52 -0.73
CA ASN A 211 -18.00 -7.50 -1.77
C ASN A 211 -17.42 -7.05 -3.12
N ASP A 212 -18.02 -7.53 -4.20
CA ASP A 212 -17.68 -7.12 -5.57
C ASP A 212 -18.27 -5.73 -5.92
N ASP A 213 -19.34 -5.34 -5.22
CA ASP A 213 -20.04 -4.06 -5.39
C ASP A 213 -19.69 -3.06 -4.26
N THR A 214 -20.45 -1.96 -4.17
CA THR A 214 -20.33 -0.98 -3.09
C THR A 214 -21.33 -1.21 -1.96
N SER A 215 -22.00 -2.37 -1.95
CA SER A 215 -22.93 -2.70 -0.87
C SER A 215 -22.17 -2.95 0.44
N PRO A 216 -22.74 -2.55 1.59
CA PRO A 216 -22.10 -2.76 2.89
C PRO A 216 -21.84 -4.25 3.16
N ASN A 217 -20.62 -4.59 3.58
CA ASN A 217 -20.31 -5.91 4.14
C ASN A 217 -19.86 -5.78 5.60
N PRO A 218 -20.42 -6.53 6.56
CA PRO A 218 -19.96 -6.50 7.96
C PRO A 218 -18.50 -6.94 8.15
N ARG A 219 -17.92 -7.61 7.14
CA ARG A 219 -16.51 -8.03 7.14
C ARG A 219 -15.57 -6.93 6.68
N ASP A 220 -16.06 -5.92 5.94
CA ASP A 220 -15.24 -4.80 5.46
C ASP A 220 -14.50 -4.16 6.63
N CYS A 221 -13.20 -4.03 6.48
CA CYS A 221 -12.34 -3.61 7.57
C CYS A 221 -11.04 -3.02 7.08
N PHE A 222 -10.38 -2.29 7.98
CA PHE A 222 -9.03 -1.81 7.76
C PHE A 222 -8.13 -2.10 8.95
N TYR A 223 -6.83 -2.17 8.67
CA TYR A 223 -5.77 -2.35 9.65
C TYR A 223 -4.84 -1.15 9.59
N GLU A 224 -4.78 -0.37 10.66
CA GLU A 224 -3.88 0.78 10.74
C GLU A 224 -2.44 0.32 10.92
N VAL A 225 -1.51 0.98 10.24
CA VAL A 225 -0.09 0.85 10.49
C VAL A 225 0.29 1.79 11.63
N SER A 226 0.83 1.25 12.71
CA SER A 226 1.44 2.04 13.79
C SER A 226 2.95 2.01 13.65
N PRO A 227 3.63 3.17 13.68
CA PRO A 227 5.01 3.17 14.10
C PRO A 227 5.08 2.78 15.58
N VAL A 228 5.99 1.88 15.91
CA VAL A 228 6.35 1.55 17.28
C VAL A 228 7.83 1.84 17.43
N PRO A 229 8.24 2.65 18.42
CA PRO A 229 9.64 2.89 18.70
C PRO A 229 10.40 1.56 18.85
N PHE A 230 11.62 1.51 18.31
CA PHE A 230 12.45 0.31 18.38
C PHE A 230 12.65 -0.12 19.85
N GLY A 231 12.24 -1.35 20.20
CA GLY A 231 12.36 -1.90 21.55
C GLY A 231 11.08 -1.82 22.41
N GLU A 232 10.00 -1.22 21.92
CA GLU A 232 8.70 -1.23 22.59
C GLU A 232 7.74 -2.21 21.88
N GLN A 233 6.86 -2.86 22.66
CA GLN A 233 5.72 -3.58 22.09
C GLN A 233 4.53 -2.63 22.03
N PRO A 234 3.73 -2.64 20.94
CA PRO A 234 2.51 -1.85 20.90
C PRO A 234 1.57 -2.29 22.03
N THR A 235 1.07 -1.32 22.80
CA THR A 235 -0.07 -1.55 23.71
C THR A 235 -1.33 -1.73 22.88
N GLU A 236 -2.11 -2.78 23.16
CA GLU A 236 -3.34 -3.14 22.44
C GLU A 236 -4.41 -2.03 22.42
#